data_AF-A0A0F0LH63-F1
#
_entry.id   AF-A0A0F0LH63-F1
#
_cell.length_a   1.000
_cell.length_b   1.000
_cell.length_c   1.000
_cell.angle_alpha   90.00
_cell.angle_beta   90.00
_cell.angle_gamma   90.00
#
_symmetry.space_group_name_H-M   'P 1'
#
loop_
_entity.id
_entity.type
_entity.pdbx_description
1 polymer ?
#
loop_
_entity_poly.entity_id
_entity_poly.type
_entity_poly.pdbx_seq_one_letter_code
_entity_poly.pdbx_strand_id
1 'polypeptide(L)'
;MPVDTAPVTPLRSRAAALGAPWNDGAGARALGLVLDHAELIAEVTETGATQTAARTRRQQHGNTERAADDPQFLRVLADAAARSAVASAAADSLVQRADAGAASVADAELIAAGLAPLSREAVRALFETLGASSTLTEHGLHLFWTRLHELEAR
;
A
#
# COMPACT_ATOMS: atom_id res chain seq x y z
N MET A 1 -7.64 21.86 -26.27
CA MET A 1 -8.65 21.80 -25.20
C MET A 1 -7.92 21.41 -23.92
N PRO A 2 -7.87 22.26 -22.87
CA PRO A 2 -7.37 21.81 -21.59
C PRO A 2 -8.39 20.82 -21.02
N VAL A 3 -7.93 19.63 -20.63
CA VAL A 3 -8.77 18.69 -19.89
C VAL A 3 -8.95 19.30 -18.51
N ASP A 4 -10.19 19.66 -18.19
CA ASP A 4 -10.58 20.16 -16.88
C ASP A 4 -10.43 19.00 -15.88
N THR A 5 -9.24 18.84 -15.32
CA THR A 5 -8.98 17.86 -14.26
C THR A 5 -9.59 18.40 -12.99
N ALA A 6 -10.89 18.14 -12.81
CA ALA A 6 -11.55 18.37 -11.53
C ALA A 6 -10.69 17.77 -10.40
N PRO A 7 -10.53 18.46 -9.27
CA PRO A 7 -9.71 17.96 -8.18
C PRO A 7 -10.27 16.61 -7.70
N VAL A 8 -9.44 15.57 -7.77
CA VAL A 8 -9.79 14.25 -7.24
C VAL A 8 -9.79 14.38 -5.71
N THR A 9 -10.97 14.30 -5.11
CA THR A 9 -11.11 14.30 -3.65
C THR A 9 -10.34 13.10 -3.07
N PRO A 10 -9.45 13.32 -2.07
CA PRO A 10 -8.69 12.24 -1.45
C PRO A 10 -9.60 11.13 -0.91
N LEU A 11 -9.13 9.88 -1.01
CA LEU A 11 -9.93 8.71 -0.62
C LEU A 11 -10.44 8.79 0.83
N ARG A 12 -9.60 9.21 1.79
CA ARG A 12 -10.03 9.40 3.18
C ARG A 12 -11.11 10.46 3.34
N SER A 13 -11.06 11.53 2.56
CA SER A 13 -12.09 12.58 2.59
C SER A 13 -13.42 12.07 2.03
N ARG A 14 -13.38 11.25 0.97
CA ARG A 14 -14.58 10.56 0.44
C ARG A 14 -15.15 9.57 1.45
N ALA A 15 -14.29 8.76 2.07
CA ALA A 15 -14.68 7.80 3.10
C ALA A 15 -15.35 8.48 4.30
N ALA A 16 -14.81 9.61 4.76
CA ALA A 16 -15.38 10.38 5.86
C ALA A 16 -16.81 10.92 5.57
N ALA A 17 -17.17 11.10 4.29
CA ALA A 17 -18.49 11.58 3.89
C ALA A 17 -19.59 10.51 3.88
N LEU A 18 -19.26 9.22 4.00
CA LEU A 18 -20.19 8.09 3.84
C LEU A 18 -21.27 8.00 4.93
N GLY A 19 -21.07 8.62 6.10
CA GLY A 19 -22.04 8.57 7.21
C GLY A 19 -22.24 7.15 7.78
N ALA A 20 -23.39 6.90 8.40
CA ALA A 20 -23.72 5.56 8.89
C ALA A 20 -24.05 4.60 7.72
N PRO A 21 -23.66 3.31 7.78
CA PRO A 21 -22.97 2.64 8.90
C PRO A 21 -21.44 2.76 8.86
N TRP A 22 -20.88 3.43 7.84
CA TRP A 22 -19.45 3.43 7.51
C TRP A 22 -18.58 4.18 8.51
N ASN A 23 -19.14 5.16 9.21
CA ASN A 23 -18.43 5.96 10.21
C ASN A 23 -18.73 5.52 11.66
N ASP A 24 -19.47 4.42 11.86
CA ASP A 24 -19.89 3.94 13.18
C ASP A 24 -19.51 2.47 13.44
N GLY A 25 -19.20 2.16 14.70
CA GLY A 25 -19.09 0.79 15.21
C GLY A 25 -18.25 -0.17 14.36
N ALA A 26 -18.87 -1.22 13.83
CA ALA A 26 -18.20 -2.21 12.98
C ALA A 26 -17.82 -1.67 11.59
N GLY A 27 -18.64 -0.79 11.00
CA GLY A 27 -18.37 -0.20 9.69
C GLY A 27 -17.13 0.70 9.72
N ALA A 28 -17.00 1.54 10.75
CA ALA A 28 -15.81 2.37 10.95
C ALA A 28 -14.52 1.54 11.06
N ARG A 29 -14.58 0.42 11.80
CA ARG A 29 -13.43 -0.47 11.95
C ARG A 29 -13.06 -1.15 10.63
N ALA A 30 -14.02 -1.75 9.94
CA ALA A 30 -13.77 -2.46 8.69
C ALA A 30 -13.26 -1.52 7.59
N LEU A 31 -13.89 -0.35 7.42
CA LEU A 31 -13.43 0.65 6.46
C LEU A 31 -12.04 1.19 6.82
N GLY A 32 -11.80 1.46 8.10
CA GLY A 32 -10.49 1.89 8.59
C GLY A 32 -9.39 0.88 8.24
N LEU A 33 -9.63 -0.42 8.45
CA LEU A 33 -8.67 -1.48 8.10
C LEU A 33 -8.37 -1.52 6.60
N VAL A 34 -9.38 -1.39 5.74
CA VAL A 34 -9.17 -1.35 4.28
C VAL A 34 -8.27 -0.17 3.89
N LEU A 35 -8.57 1.02 4.41
CA LEU A 35 -7.79 2.23 4.11
C LEU A 35 -6.36 2.13 4.66
N ASP A 36 -6.20 1.67 5.90
CA ASP A 36 -4.90 1.56 6.55
C ASP A 36 -4.00 0.53 5.84
N HIS A 37 -4.53 -0.61 5.38
CA HIS A 37 -3.77 -1.57 4.59
C HIS A 37 -3.40 -1.02 3.20
N ALA A 38 -4.32 -0.35 2.51
CA ALA A 38 -4.05 0.22 1.20
C ALA A 38 -2.95 1.29 1.26
N GLU A 39 -3.00 2.15 2.28
CA GLU A 39 -1.96 3.17 2.52
C GLU A 39 -0.61 2.55 2.87
N LEU A 40 -0.59 1.55 3.76
CA LEU A 40 0.65 0.86 4.10
C LEU A 40 1.31 0.26 2.84
N ILE A 41 0.53 -0.40 1.97
CA ILE A 41 1.06 -0.98 0.72
C ILE A 41 1.59 0.12 -0.21
N ALA A 42 0.89 1.25 -0.32
CA ALA A 42 1.32 2.38 -1.15
C ALA A 42 2.63 3.00 -0.64
N GLU A 43 2.70 3.34 0.65
CA GLU A 43 3.88 3.92 1.28
C GLU A 43 5.12 3.02 1.18
N VAL A 44 4.93 1.72 1.42
CA VAL A 44 5.99 0.70 1.29
C VAL A 44 6.50 0.60 -0.15
N THR A 45 5.58 0.66 -1.12
CA THR A 45 5.91 0.60 -2.56
C THR A 45 6.70 1.85 -2.98
N GLU A 46 6.24 3.04 -2.61
CA GLU A 46 6.91 4.30 -2.92
C GLU A 46 8.29 4.40 -2.25
N THR A 47 8.38 3.98 -0.98
CA THR A 47 9.66 3.94 -0.25
C THR A 47 10.62 2.96 -0.91
N GLY A 48 10.15 1.77 -1.28
CA GLY A 48 10.96 0.77 -1.98
C GLY A 48 11.49 1.25 -3.33
N ALA A 49 10.64 1.92 -4.11
CA ALA A 49 11.04 2.52 -5.38
C ALA A 49 12.09 3.62 -5.19
N THR A 50 11.85 4.54 -4.24
CA THR A 50 12.76 5.66 -3.94
C THR A 50 14.13 5.16 -3.47
N GLN A 51 14.15 4.22 -2.53
CA GLN A 51 15.39 3.65 -1.99
C GLN A 51 16.14 2.83 -3.05
N THR A 52 15.42 2.10 -3.91
CA THR A 52 16.04 1.33 -5.01
C THR A 52 16.63 2.26 -6.07
N ALA A 53 15.93 3.35 -6.43
CA ALA A 53 16.42 4.34 -7.38
C ALA A 53 17.69 5.06 -6.87
N ALA A 54 17.78 5.29 -5.55
CA ALA A 54 18.96 5.88 -4.92
C ALA A 54 20.19 4.94 -4.91
N ARG A 55 20.03 3.64 -5.23
CA ARG A 55 21.14 2.68 -5.27
C ARG A 55 21.99 2.83 -6.52
N THR A 56 23.07 3.58 -6.37
CA THR A 56 24.06 3.86 -7.41
C THR A 56 25.16 2.79 -7.54
N ARG A 57 25.28 1.86 -6.59
CA ARG A 57 26.34 0.83 -6.59
C ARG A 57 25.91 -0.41 -7.38
N ARG A 58 26.84 -0.93 -8.20
CA ARG A 58 26.75 -2.26 -8.82
C ARG A 58 26.68 -3.34 -7.74
N GLN A 59 25.76 -4.30 -7.88
CA GLN A 59 25.77 -5.51 -7.05
C GLN A 59 27.06 -6.29 -7.34
N GLN A 60 27.75 -6.81 -6.32
CA GLN A 60 29.01 -7.53 -6.49
C GLN A 60 28.91 -8.75 -7.42
N HIS A 61 27.70 -9.29 -7.61
CA HIS A 61 27.39 -10.40 -8.50
C HIS A 61 26.31 -10.07 -9.56
N GLY A 62 25.99 -8.79 -9.73
CA GLY A 62 24.99 -8.32 -10.70
C GLY A 62 25.56 -8.12 -12.10
N ASN A 63 24.77 -8.48 -13.11
CA ASN A 63 25.14 -8.35 -14.52
C ASN A 63 24.95 -6.93 -15.08
N THR A 64 24.39 -6.01 -14.31
CA THR A 64 24.15 -4.61 -14.68
C THR A 64 25.04 -3.64 -13.91
N GLU A 65 25.32 -2.48 -14.52
CA GLU A 65 26.18 -1.44 -13.91
C GLU A 65 25.54 -0.78 -12.68
N ARG A 66 24.20 -0.74 -12.62
CA ARG A 66 23.43 -0.23 -11.49
C ARG A 66 22.44 -1.28 -11.01
N ALA A 67 22.26 -1.36 -9.69
CA ALA A 67 21.25 -2.23 -9.09
C ALA A 67 19.83 -1.89 -9.58
N ALA A 68 19.52 -0.62 -9.80
CA ALA A 68 18.21 -0.19 -10.32
C ALA A 68 17.85 -0.78 -11.70
N ASP A 69 18.86 -1.17 -12.49
CA ASP A 69 18.67 -1.73 -13.84
C ASP A 69 18.65 -3.27 -13.84
N ASP A 70 18.88 -3.92 -12.70
CA ASP A 70 18.85 -5.39 -12.60
C ASP A 70 17.43 -5.91 -12.84
N PRO A 71 17.22 -6.89 -13.75
CA PRO A 71 15.90 -7.47 -14.00
C PRO A 71 15.22 -8.04 -12.75
N GLN A 72 15.98 -8.52 -11.76
CA GLN A 72 15.40 -9.00 -10.51
C GLN A 72 14.81 -7.85 -9.69
N PHE A 73 15.50 -6.71 -9.59
CA PHE A 73 14.99 -5.53 -8.90
C PHE A 73 13.78 -4.94 -9.62
N LEU A 74 13.82 -4.87 -10.96
CA LEU A 74 12.69 -4.39 -11.77
C LEU A 74 11.43 -5.24 -11.58
N ARG A 75 11.57 -6.57 -11.50
CA ARG A 75 10.42 -7.46 -11.22
C ARG A 75 9.83 -7.21 -9.84
N VAL A 76 10.67 -7.08 -8.82
CA VAL A 76 10.17 -6.83 -7.46
C VAL A 76 9.46 -5.48 -7.36
N LEU A 77 9.99 -4.43 -8.00
CA LEU A 77 9.33 -3.13 -8.08
C LEU A 77 8.01 -3.19 -8.85
N ALA A 78 7.96 -3.94 -9.96
CA ALA A 78 6.73 -4.13 -10.72
C ALA A 78 5.67 -4.88 -9.91
N ASP A 79 6.06 -5.94 -9.19
CA ASP A 79 5.16 -6.69 -8.31
C ASP A 79 4.67 -5.82 -7.15
N ALA A 80 5.51 -4.97 -6.58
CA ALA A 80 5.11 -4.01 -5.54
C ALA A 80 4.10 -2.99 -6.09
N ALA A 81 4.38 -2.41 -7.27
CA ALA A 81 3.46 -1.50 -7.95
C ALA A 81 2.12 -2.16 -8.27
N ALA A 82 2.11 -3.42 -8.70
CA ALA A 82 0.89 -4.18 -8.95
C ALA A 82 0.06 -4.37 -7.67
N ARG A 83 0.70 -4.74 -6.54
CA ARG A 83 0.02 -4.86 -5.25
C ARG A 83 -0.58 -3.52 -4.79
N SER A 84 0.17 -2.43 -4.94
CA SER A 84 -0.30 -1.07 -4.61
C SER A 84 -1.49 -0.64 -5.47
N ALA A 85 -1.45 -0.93 -6.77
CA ALA A 85 -2.56 -0.65 -7.68
C ALA A 85 -3.81 -1.44 -7.32
N VAL A 86 -3.67 -2.74 -7.00
CA VAL A 86 -4.79 -3.59 -6.55
C VAL A 86 -5.39 -3.08 -5.24
N ALA A 87 -4.54 -2.76 -4.25
CA ALA A 87 -5.01 -2.27 -2.96
C ALA A 87 -5.74 -0.93 -3.06
N SER A 88 -5.19 -0.01 -3.86
CA SER A 88 -5.82 1.30 -4.12
C SER A 88 -7.16 1.12 -4.83
N ALA A 89 -7.22 0.31 -5.89
CA ALA A 89 -8.44 0.05 -6.63
C ALA A 89 -9.51 -0.65 -5.77
N ALA A 90 -9.13 -1.56 -4.88
CA ALA A 90 -10.04 -2.22 -3.96
C ALA A 90 -10.66 -1.22 -2.96
N ALA A 91 -9.84 -0.35 -2.38
CA ALA A 91 -10.29 0.67 -1.44
C ALA A 91 -11.18 1.73 -2.13
N ASP A 92 -10.79 2.20 -3.31
CA ASP A 92 -11.59 3.13 -4.13
C ASP A 92 -12.94 2.54 -4.52
N SER A 93 -12.94 1.28 -4.98
CA SER A 93 -14.16 0.56 -5.38
C SER A 93 -15.11 0.37 -4.21
N LEU A 94 -14.59 0.03 -3.01
CA LEU A 94 -15.40 -0.05 -1.81
C LEU A 94 -16.06 1.29 -1.48
N VAL A 95 -15.28 2.37 -1.42
CA VAL A 95 -15.82 3.71 -1.09
C VAL A 95 -16.83 4.16 -2.14
N GLN A 96 -16.59 3.91 -3.41
CA GLN A 96 -17.54 4.22 -4.48
C GLN A 96 -18.85 3.43 -4.35
N ARG A 97 -18.77 2.12 -4.08
CA ARG A 97 -19.96 1.29 -3.87
C ARG A 97 -20.70 1.64 -2.58
N ALA A 98 -19.97 2.00 -1.53
CA ALA A 98 -20.54 2.46 -0.26
C ALA A 98 -21.36 3.75 -0.45
N ASP A 99 -20.80 4.72 -1.19
CA ASP A 99 -21.48 5.97 -1.54
C ASP A 99 -22.75 5.73 -2.37
N ALA A 100 -22.71 4.75 -3.26
CA ALA A 100 -23.87 4.30 -4.05
C ALA A 100 -24.87 3.41 -3.27
N GLY A 101 -24.63 3.13 -1.99
CA GLY A 101 -25.46 2.22 -1.18
C GLY A 101 -25.43 0.74 -1.64
N ALA A 102 -24.41 0.36 -2.41
CA ALA A 102 -24.24 -0.95 -3.05
C ALA A 102 -23.15 -1.82 -2.39
N ALA A 103 -22.58 -1.37 -1.28
CA ALA A 103 -21.66 -2.14 -0.45
C ALA A 103 -22.23 -2.35 0.96
N SER A 104 -21.76 -3.42 1.59
CA SER A 104 -22.08 -3.77 2.97
C SER A 104 -20.82 -3.75 3.83
N VAL A 105 -20.98 -3.69 5.16
CA VAL A 105 -19.85 -3.81 6.09
C VAL A 105 -19.10 -5.14 5.90
N ALA A 106 -19.81 -6.22 5.56
CA ALA A 106 -19.20 -7.52 5.27
C ALA A 106 -18.31 -7.47 4.01
N ASP A 107 -18.65 -6.67 3.00
CA ASP A 107 -17.76 -6.45 1.85
C ASP A 107 -16.44 -5.79 2.29
N ALA A 108 -16.50 -4.82 3.20
CA ALA A 108 -15.32 -4.17 3.74
C ALA A 108 -14.45 -5.12 4.55
N GLU A 109 -15.05 -5.96 5.40
CA GLU A 109 -14.34 -7.00 6.16
C GLU A 109 -13.65 -8.01 5.23
N LEU A 110 -14.33 -8.43 4.16
CA LEU A 110 -13.77 -9.34 3.16
C LEU A 110 -12.58 -8.70 2.42
N ILE A 111 -12.71 -7.43 2.03
CA ILE A 111 -11.61 -6.69 1.38
C ILE A 111 -10.45 -6.53 2.35
N ALA A 112 -10.69 -6.15 3.61
CA ALA A 112 -9.65 -6.04 4.62
C ALA A 112 -8.89 -7.38 4.81
N ALA A 113 -9.63 -8.49 4.92
CA ALA A 113 -9.04 -9.83 5.01
C ALA A 113 -8.20 -10.20 3.77
N GLY A 114 -8.59 -9.74 2.58
CA GLY A 114 -7.82 -9.91 1.35
C GLY A 114 -6.56 -9.02 1.28
N LEU A 115 -6.63 -7.80 1.81
CA LEU A 115 -5.50 -6.85 1.81
C LEU A 115 -4.46 -7.17 2.90
N ALA A 116 -4.86 -7.78 4.02
CA ALA A 116 -3.95 -8.17 5.10
C ALA A 116 -2.72 -8.98 4.61
N PRO A 117 -2.88 -10.11 3.88
CA PRO A 117 -1.72 -10.85 3.36
C PRO A 117 -0.92 -10.07 2.31
N LEU A 118 -1.55 -9.19 1.52
CA LEU A 118 -0.85 -8.34 0.55
C LEU A 118 0.02 -7.30 1.24
N SER A 119 -0.43 -6.74 2.35
CA SER A 119 0.35 -5.78 3.13
C SER A 119 1.57 -6.43 3.78
N ARG A 120 1.41 -7.65 4.31
CA ARG A 120 2.54 -8.46 4.80
C ARG A 120 3.55 -8.76 3.70
N GLU A 121 3.08 -9.17 2.52
CA GLU A 121 3.95 -9.46 1.37
C GLU A 121 4.68 -8.21 0.88
N ALA A 122 4.01 -7.06 0.82
CA ALA A 122 4.61 -5.79 0.43
C ALA A 122 5.74 -5.39 1.40
N VAL A 123 5.47 -5.43 2.71
CA VAL A 123 6.48 -5.12 3.73
C VAL A 123 7.65 -6.09 3.63
N ARG A 124 7.39 -7.40 3.55
CA ARG A 124 8.46 -8.41 3.40
C ARG A 124 9.32 -8.14 2.16
N ALA A 125 8.69 -7.92 1.01
CA ALA A 125 9.39 -7.68 -0.25
C ALA A 125 10.30 -6.43 -0.17
N LEU A 126 9.88 -5.37 0.55
CA LEU A 126 10.71 -4.20 0.78
C LEU A 126 11.98 -4.54 1.56
N PHE A 127 11.86 -5.31 2.64
CA PHE A 127 13.01 -5.76 3.44
C PHE A 127 13.94 -6.66 2.63
N GLU A 128 13.40 -7.61 1.86
CA GLU A 128 14.18 -8.50 0.99
C GLU A 128 14.92 -7.72 -0.11
N THR A 129 14.26 -6.72 -0.70
CA THR A 129 14.86 -5.85 -1.72
C THR A 129 16.01 -5.03 -1.14
N LEU A 130 15.82 -4.48 0.06
CA LEU A 130 16.81 -3.62 0.68
C LEU A 130 17.91 -4.43 1.41
N GLY A 131 17.70 -5.70 1.72
CA GLY A 131 18.69 -6.58 2.32
C GLY A 131 19.33 -5.96 3.57
N ALA A 132 20.65 -6.06 3.72
CA ALA A 132 21.35 -5.56 4.91
C ALA A 132 21.16 -4.05 5.17
N SER A 133 20.88 -3.23 4.14
CA SER A 133 20.62 -1.79 4.33
C SER A 133 19.30 -1.52 5.03
N SER A 134 18.38 -2.48 5.10
CA SER A 134 17.05 -2.28 5.69
C SER A 134 17.07 -2.08 7.21
N THR A 135 18.19 -2.41 7.86
CA THR A 135 18.37 -2.27 9.33
C THR A 135 18.92 -0.92 9.74
N LEU A 136 19.28 -0.06 8.79
CA LEU A 136 19.73 1.30 9.06
C LEU A 136 18.53 2.11 9.57
N THR A 137 18.59 2.53 10.84
CA THR A 137 17.51 3.25 11.53
C THR A 137 17.12 4.54 10.82
N GLU A 138 18.07 5.18 10.12
CA GLU A 138 17.85 6.39 9.31
C GLU A 138 16.83 6.20 8.17
N HIS A 139 16.60 4.97 7.71
CA HIS A 139 15.60 4.69 6.69
C HIS A 139 14.19 4.45 7.26
N GLY A 140 14.03 4.37 8.59
CA GLY A 140 12.72 4.28 9.24
C GLY A 140 11.90 3.02 8.92
N LEU A 141 12.46 2.02 8.23
CA LEU A 141 11.69 0.89 7.68
C LEU A 141 11.02 0.01 8.75
N HIS A 142 11.58 0.00 9.96
CA HIS A 142 10.99 -0.67 11.12
C HIS A 142 9.59 -0.13 11.47
N LEU A 143 9.28 1.12 11.10
CA LEU A 143 7.95 1.71 11.31
C LEU A 143 6.87 0.98 10.50
N PHE A 144 7.18 0.51 9.28
CA PHE A 144 6.24 -0.29 8.49
C PHE A 144 5.98 -1.65 9.12
N TRP A 145 7.00 -2.26 9.72
CA TRP A 145 6.86 -3.52 10.45
C TRP A 145 5.97 -3.35 11.69
N THR A 146 6.21 -2.30 12.48
CA THR A 146 5.38 -1.97 13.65
C THR A 146 3.93 -1.70 13.24
N ARG A 147 3.71 -0.85 12.23
CA ARG A 147 2.36 -0.54 11.72
C ARG A 147 1.64 -1.80 11.21
N LEU A 148 2.35 -2.71 10.54
CA LEU A 148 1.78 -4.00 10.12
C LEU A 148 1.30 -4.82 11.33
N HIS A 149 2.10 -4.91 12.40
CA HIS A 149 1.72 -5.68 13.60
C HIS A 149 0.56 -5.04 14.36
N GLU A 150 0.49 -3.71 14.39
CA GLU A 150 -0.65 -2.99 14.94
C GLU A 150 -1.94 -3.28 14.17
N LEU A 151 -1.86 -3.39 12.84
CA LEU A 151 -3.01 -3.76 12.00
C LEU A 151 -3.42 -5.23 12.19
N GLU A 152 -2.45 -6.14 12.33
CA GLU A 152 -2.72 -7.56 12.58
C GLU A 152 -3.32 -7.84 13.97
N ALA A 153 -3.13 -6.94 14.93
CA ALA A 153 -3.64 -7.07 16.30
C ALA A 153 -5.06 -6.49 16.51
N ARG A 154 -5.64 -5.86 15.48
CA ARG A 154 -6.97 -5.23 15.51
C ARG A 154 -8.08 -6.18 15.08
#